data_AF-A0A149U4R5-F1
#
_entry.id   AF-A0A149U4R5-F1
#
_cell.length_a   1.000
_cell.length_b   1.000
_cell.length_c   1.000
_cell.angle_alpha   90.00
_cell.angle_beta   90.00
_cell.angle_gamma   90.00
#
_symmetry.space_group_name_H-M   'P 1'
#
loop_
_entity.id
_entity.type
_entity.pdbx_description
1 polymer ?
#
loop_
_entity_poly.entity_id
_entity_poly.type
_entity_poly.pdbx_seq_one_letter_code
_entity_poly.pdbx_strand_id
1 'polypeptide(L)'
;MGDWITFPDGRRGRLSWAQDTERAAYWQTLLAAVHGDPQARPQCDCRVGGRPLALSVRALGRQGRGPLRFCLARMPGEGALHDASCPFHENDPRRSGRSGYEDGVIRELPDGRLRITLEQGLAVRERATTPSVPRDGEPGRQGGGQPRQASMRLLGLLHLLWEEGGLTTWSRSDVRRRAWWPAVRAALEQAATGLVAGRATLADHLATIGYRDPDGPALLAETVQACGEAQRVLLLGVVDRLERYRPASAGEDGAPPPPERLRLVFDGVRAYGLFVSGTEAIAARLERSFPWAWRVLQQPRRERAVRVVALVLARVRQVERDGQTVRLAWADGIALMEVGPSLIPVASRHELAVLRALQEEERYFRKPLRYDAGRDVVHPDFELLDTGAPRGTPMEVFGRDDEAYAARREEKARHYTSVYGVEGWWFWDATRDAIWPPFPPAIAQKGEPS
;
A
#
# COMPACT_ATOMS: atom_id res chain seq x y z
N MET A 1 24.88 2.52 -2.71
CA MET A 1 25.47 2.32 -4.06
C MET A 1 24.88 1.05 -4.66
N GLY A 2 24.07 1.17 -5.71
CA GLY A 2 23.37 0.05 -6.35
C GLY A 2 22.64 0.49 -7.62
N ASP A 3 23.13 1.52 -8.30
CA ASP A 3 22.34 2.30 -9.25
C ASP A 3 22.23 1.68 -10.66
N TRP A 4 22.82 0.49 -10.85
CA TRP A 4 22.94 -0.16 -12.13
C TRP A 4 22.45 -1.61 -12.09
N ILE A 5 21.93 -2.02 -13.25
CA ILE A 5 21.60 -3.38 -13.63
C ILE A 5 22.59 -3.82 -14.69
N THR A 6 23.12 -5.03 -14.53
CA THR A 6 23.98 -5.68 -15.53
C THR A 6 23.24 -6.91 -16.06
N PHE A 7 22.99 -6.94 -17.37
CA PHE A 7 22.40 -8.09 -18.06
C PHE A 7 23.46 -9.16 -18.35
N PRO A 8 23.06 -10.43 -18.57
CA PRO A 8 24.00 -11.54 -18.81
C PRO A 8 24.96 -11.33 -19.98
N ASP A 9 24.56 -10.55 -20.98
CA ASP A 9 25.38 -10.18 -22.14
C ASP A 9 26.31 -8.98 -21.89
N GLY A 10 26.41 -8.51 -20.65
CA GLY A 10 27.26 -7.40 -20.23
C GLY A 10 26.65 -6.02 -20.43
N ARG A 11 25.46 -5.90 -21.05
CA ARG A 11 24.78 -4.60 -21.18
C ARG A 11 24.37 -4.08 -19.82
N ARG A 12 24.51 -2.76 -19.62
CA ARG A 12 24.19 -2.10 -18.35
C ARG A 12 23.10 -1.05 -18.50
N GLY A 13 22.23 -0.95 -17.51
CA GLY A 13 21.17 0.04 -17.40
C GLY A 13 21.12 0.66 -16.01
N ARG A 14 20.73 1.93 -15.90
CA ARG A 14 20.49 2.53 -14.58
C ARG A 14 19.18 2.05 -13.99
N LEU A 15 19.09 1.96 -12.66
CA LEU A 15 17.85 1.63 -11.94
C LEU A 15 16.73 2.66 -12.15
N SER A 16 17.10 3.90 -12.48
CA SER A 16 16.15 4.93 -12.91
C SER A 16 15.47 4.62 -14.26
N TRP A 17 15.71 3.46 -14.89
CA TRP A 17 15.10 3.07 -16.18
C TRP A 17 13.57 3.14 -16.19
N ALA A 18 12.90 2.90 -15.05
CA ALA A 18 11.44 3.05 -14.95
C ALA A 18 10.97 4.50 -15.23
N GLN A 19 11.91 5.44 -15.23
CA GLN A 19 11.72 6.87 -15.47
C GLN A 19 12.21 7.29 -16.87
N ASP A 20 12.91 6.41 -17.60
CA ASP A 20 13.43 6.66 -18.95
C ASP A 20 12.42 6.19 -20.00
N THR A 21 11.49 7.08 -20.34
CA THR A 21 10.43 6.81 -21.32
C THR A 21 10.95 6.64 -22.74
N GLU A 22 12.08 7.26 -23.08
CA GLU A 22 12.66 7.20 -24.43
C GLU A 22 13.23 5.81 -24.73
N ARG A 23 13.83 5.16 -23.72
CA ARG A 23 14.41 3.81 -23.85
C ARG A 23 13.48 2.71 -23.35
N ALA A 24 12.24 3.02 -22.96
CA ALA A 24 11.30 2.05 -22.41
C ALA A 24 11.14 0.81 -23.32
N ALA A 25 10.97 1.00 -24.63
CA ALA A 25 10.83 -0.11 -25.58
C ALA A 25 12.08 -1.01 -25.62
N TYR A 26 13.27 -0.40 -25.67
CA TYR A 26 14.55 -1.11 -25.63
C TYR A 26 14.69 -1.95 -24.34
N TRP A 27 14.36 -1.38 -23.19
CA TRP A 27 14.37 -2.10 -21.91
C TRP A 27 13.40 -3.27 -21.89
N GLN A 28 12.19 -3.10 -22.44
CA GLN A 28 11.23 -4.19 -22.56
C GLN A 28 11.77 -5.34 -23.40
N THR A 29 12.47 -5.06 -24.51
CA THR A 29 13.12 -6.09 -25.32
C THR A 29 14.21 -6.84 -24.53
N LEU A 30 15.05 -6.13 -23.78
CA LEU A 30 16.08 -6.75 -22.95
C LEU A 30 15.50 -7.68 -21.89
N LEU A 31 14.46 -7.22 -21.19
CA LEU A 31 13.79 -7.99 -20.16
C LEU A 31 13.07 -9.21 -20.74
N ALA A 32 12.37 -9.04 -21.86
CA ALA A 32 11.71 -10.14 -22.55
C ALA A 32 12.69 -11.25 -22.96
N ALA A 33 13.88 -10.88 -23.44
CA ALA A 33 14.90 -11.82 -23.90
C ALA A 33 15.44 -12.76 -22.81
N VAL A 34 15.43 -12.31 -21.55
CA VAL A 34 15.93 -13.07 -20.40
C VAL A 34 14.82 -13.59 -19.48
N HIS A 35 13.56 -13.30 -19.82
CA HIS A 35 12.42 -13.71 -19.00
C HIS A 35 12.25 -15.23 -18.99
N GLY A 36 12.15 -15.81 -17.79
CA GLY A 36 11.92 -17.25 -17.60
C GLY A 36 13.17 -18.12 -17.61
N ASP A 37 14.36 -17.56 -17.88
CA ASP A 37 15.63 -18.27 -17.85
C ASP A 37 16.34 -18.07 -16.49
N PRO A 38 16.48 -19.12 -15.65
CA PRO A 38 17.18 -19.02 -14.38
C PRO A 38 18.69 -18.75 -14.51
N GLN A 39 19.30 -19.06 -15.65
CA GLN A 39 20.74 -18.89 -15.91
C GLN A 39 21.07 -17.50 -16.48
N ALA A 40 20.10 -16.84 -17.13
CA ALA A 40 20.25 -15.52 -17.74
C ALA A 40 19.68 -14.38 -16.86
N ARG A 41 19.89 -14.41 -15.55
CA ARG A 41 19.33 -13.38 -14.65
C ARG A 41 20.11 -12.06 -14.72
N PRO A 42 19.43 -10.90 -14.88
CA PRO A 42 20.04 -9.60 -14.64
C PRO A 42 20.53 -9.47 -13.20
N GLN A 43 21.56 -8.66 -12.98
CA GLN A 43 22.18 -8.46 -11.67
C GLN A 43 22.08 -7.00 -11.23
N CYS A 44 21.74 -6.76 -9.97
CA CYS A 44 21.86 -5.46 -9.32
C CYS A 44 23.28 -5.27 -8.80
N ASP A 45 23.83 -4.07 -8.96
CA ASP A 45 25.16 -3.71 -8.47
C ASP A 45 25.28 -3.63 -6.93
N CYS A 46 24.19 -3.83 -6.18
CA CYS A 46 24.27 -4.07 -4.74
C CYS A 46 25.14 -5.31 -4.48
N ARG A 47 26.08 -5.23 -3.51
CA ARG A 47 27.05 -6.29 -3.25
C ARG A 47 26.92 -6.89 -1.86
N VAL A 48 26.95 -8.21 -1.79
CA VAL A 48 27.11 -8.99 -0.54
C VAL A 48 28.31 -9.91 -0.71
N GLY A 49 29.27 -9.84 0.23
CA GLY A 49 30.52 -10.60 0.13
C GLY A 49 31.29 -10.33 -1.19
N GLY A 50 31.19 -9.11 -1.73
CA GLY A 50 31.81 -8.72 -2.99
C GLY A 50 31.05 -9.13 -4.27
N ARG A 51 29.99 -9.93 -4.17
CA ARG A 51 29.21 -10.42 -5.33
C ARG A 51 27.95 -9.59 -5.56
N PRO A 52 27.58 -9.28 -6.82
CA PRO A 52 26.32 -8.61 -7.13
C PRO A 52 25.12 -9.53 -6.84
N LEU A 53 23.95 -8.94 -6.60
CA LEU A 53 22.71 -9.67 -6.32
C LEU A 53 21.94 -9.95 -7.61
N ALA A 54 21.39 -11.16 -7.76
CA ALA A 54 20.60 -11.50 -8.93
C ALA A 54 19.18 -10.90 -8.86
N LEU A 55 18.54 -10.75 -10.02
CA LEU A 55 17.16 -10.29 -10.16
C LEU A 55 16.35 -11.29 -10.97
N SER A 56 15.05 -11.32 -10.71
CA SER A 56 14.06 -12.01 -11.52
C SER A 56 13.42 -11.02 -12.52
N VAL A 57 13.05 -11.51 -13.70
CA VAL A 57 12.18 -10.77 -14.63
C VAL A 57 10.78 -11.36 -14.53
N ARG A 58 9.79 -10.49 -14.35
CA ARG A 58 8.37 -10.84 -14.26
C ARG A 58 7.64 -10.30 -15.47
N ALA A 59 6.77 -11.12 -16.07
CA ALA A 59 5.78 -10.64 -17.01
C ALA A 59 4.64 -9.92 -16.27
N LEU A 60 4.26 -8.76 -16.77
CA LEU A 60 3.18 -7.89 -16.34
C LEU A 60 2.11 -7.85 -17.42
N GLY A 61 0.86 -7.76 -16.99
CA GLY A 61 -0.31 -7.78 -17.87
C GLY A 61 -1.18 -9.02 -17.63
N ARG A 62 -2.48 -8.87 -17.83
CA ARG A 62 -3.42 -9.99 -17.73
C ARG A 62 -3.24 -10.88 -18.95
N GLN A 63 -3.23 -12.19 -18.74
CA GLN A 63 -3.20 -13.16 -19.84
C GLN A 63 -4.31 -12.84 -20.85
N GLY A 64 -3.94 -12.65 -22.12
CA GLY A 64 -4.87 -12.30 -23.20
C GLY A 64 -5.27 -10.82 -23.31
N ARG A 65 -4.63 -9.89 -22.58
CA ARG A 65 -4.92 -8.44 -22.68
C ARG A 65 -3.67 -7.62 -22.98
N GLY A 66 -3.60 -7.09 -24.20
CA GLY A 66 -2.51 -6.23 -24.66
C GLY A 66 -1.14 -6.94 -24.73
N PRO A 67 -0.08 -6.22 -25.13
CA PRO A 67 1.28 -6.77 -25.08
C PRO A 67 1.72 -6.97 -23.63
N LEU A 68 2.32 -8.13 -23.34
CA LEU A 68 2.98 -8.35 -22.06
C LEU A 68 4.09 -7.31 -21.87
N ARG A 69 4.12 -6.72 -20.69
CA ARG A 69 5.23 -5.90 -20.23
C ARG A 69 6.11 -6.76 -19.32
N PHE A 70 7.34 -6.35 -19.11
CA PHE A 70 8.27 -7.04 -18.23
C PHE A 70 8.85 -6.05 -17.21
N CYS A 71 9.01 -6.49 -15.97
CA CYS A 71 9.68 -5.72 -14.93
C CYS A 71 10.71 -6.57 -14.18
N LEU A 72 11.70 -5.89 -13.61
CA LEU A 72 12.64 -6.51 -12.68
C LEU A 72 12.01 -6.66 -11.30
N ALA A 73 12.44 -7.68 -10.58
CA ALA A 73 12.19 -7.81 -9.17
C ALA A 73 13.34 -8.53 -8.46
N ARG A 74 13.45 -8.33 -7.15
CA ARG A 74 14.41 -9.05 -6.30
C ARG A 74 14.23 -10.57 -6.36
N MET A 75 15.28 -11.28 -5.99
CA MET A 75 15.21 -12.71 -5.72
C MET A 75 14.62 -12.99 -4.34
N PRO A 76 13.98 -14.16 -4.14
CA PRO A 76 13.36 -14.47 -2.87
C PRO A 76 14.30 -14.47 -1.68
N GLY A 77 13.89 -13.76 -0.61
CA GLY A 77 14.69 -13.61 0.61
C GLY A 77 15.90 -12.69 0.51
N GLU A 78 16.19 -12.10 -0.66
CA GLU A 78 17.36 -11.23 -0.85
C GLU A 78 17.05 -9.73 -0.61
N GLY A 79 15.80 -9.35 -0.31
CA GLY A 79 15.41 -7.94 -0.15
C GLY A 79 16.25 -7.16 0.86
N ALA A 80 16.54 -7.74 2.03
CA ALA A 80 17.33 -7.10 3.08
C ALA A 80 18.85 -7.08 2.77
N LEU A 81 19.28 -7.72 1.68
CA LEU A 81 20.68 -7.74 1.22
C LEU A 81 21.01 -6.54 0.33
N HIS A 82 20.00 -5.88 -0.24
CA HIS A 82 20.20 -4.67 -1.02
C HIS A 82 20.59 -3.49 -0.12
N ASP A 83 21.19 -2.46 -0.71
CA ASP A 83 21.41 -1.17 -0.03
C ASP A 83 20.05 -0.53 0.28
N ALA A 84 19.89 0.14 1.43
CA ALA A 84 18.60 0.75 1.79
C ALA A 84 18.11 1.79 0.75
N SER A 85 19.00 2.39 -0.02
CA SER A 85 18.63 3.29 -1.12
C SER A 85 18.17 2.58 -2.41
N CYS A 86 18.30 1.26 -2.48
CA CYS A 86 17.97 0.47 -3.67
C CYS A 86 16.45 0.23 -3.77
N PRO A 87 15.83 0.44 -4.95
CA PRO A 87 14.44 0.07 -5.24
C PRO A 87 14.06 -1.40 -4.96
N PHE A 88 15.04 -2.31 -4.89
CA PHE A 88 14.81 -3.72 -4.56
C PHE A 88 14.98 -4.05 -3.08
N HIS A 89 15.34 -3.06 -2.26
CA HIS A 89 15.46 -3.25 -0.84
C HIS A 89 14.09 -3.45 -0.19
N GLU A 90 14.03 -4.45 0.68
CA GLU A 90 12.89 -4.67 1.58
C GLU A 90 13.43 -4.85 3.00
N ASN A 91 12.77 -4.25 3.98
CA ASN A 91 13.09 -4.50 5.38
C ASN A 91 12.88 -5.99 5.71
N ASP A 92 13.74 -6.57 6.55
CA ASP A 92 13.55 -7.94 7.06
C ASP A 92 12.10 -8.06 7.57
N PRO A 93 11.29 -9.01 7.07
CA PRO A 93 9.90 -9.16 7.48
C PRO A 93 9.71 -9.29 9.00
N ARG A 94 10.72 -9.83 9.71
CA ARG A 94 10.72 -9.96 11.18
C ARG A 94 10.93 -8.63 11.90
N ARG A 95 11.35 -7.59 11.17
CA ARG A 95 11.61 -6.22 11.64
C ARG A 95 10.72 -5.18 10.96
N SER A 96 9.70 -5.62 10.22
CA SER A 96 8.70 -4.76 9.59
C SER A 96 7.31 -5.01 10.19
N GLY A 97 6.31 -4.24 9.76
CA GLY A 97 4.92 -4.51 10.14
C GLY A 97 4.42 -5.90 9.71
N ARG A 98 5.10 -6.56 8.76
CA ARG A 98 4.77 -7.94 8.35
C ARG A 98 5.01 -8.98 9.46
N SER A 99 5.83 -8.66 10.46
CA SER A 99 6.11 -9.53 11.62
C SER A 99 4.86 -9.92 12.42
N GLY A 100 3.79 -9.11 12.32
CA GLY A 100 2.51 -9.39 12.96
C GLY A 100 1.75 -10.59 12.39
N TYR A 101 2.15 -11.14 11.24
CA TYR A 101 1.48 -12.30 10.63
C TYR A 101 2.15 -13.60 11.00
N GLU A 102 1.38 -14.69 11.08
CA GLU A 102 1.91 -16.06 11.18
C GLU A 102 2.71 -16.43 9.93
N ASP A 103 3.61 -17.41 10.08
CA ASP A 103 4.40 -17.91 8.97
C ASP A 103 3.47 -18.51 7.88
N GLY A 104 3.65 -18.06 6.64
CA GLY A 104 2.85 -18.50 5.49
C GLY A 104 1.69 -17.60 5.08
N VAL A 105 1.33 -16.58 5.87
CA VAL A 105 0.32 -15.57 5.47
C VAL A 105 0.81 -14.71 4.33
N ILE A 106 2.09 -14.34 4.34
CA ILE A 106 2.80 -13.76 3.21
C ILE A 106 3.93 -14.72 2.90
N ARG A 107 3.89 -15.32 1.71
CA ARG A 107 4.90 -16.29 1.27
C ARG A 107 5.39 -15.93 -0.11
N GLU A 108 6.70 -15.74 -0.22
CA GLU A 108 7.33 -15.55 -1.53
C GLU A 108 7.37 -16.87 -2.32
N LEU A 109 7.04 -16.79 -3.59
CA LEU A 109 7.02 -17.90 -4.55
C LEU A 109 8.32 -17.93 -5.36
N PRO A 110 8.69 -19.07 -5.98
CA PRO A 110 9.90 -19.17 -6.77
C PRO A 110 9.97 -18.21 -7.98
N ASP A 111 8.81 -17.77 -8.47
CA ASP A 111 8.69 -16.76 -9.54
C ASP A 111 8.75 -15.31 -9.03
N GLY A 112 9.00 -15.13 -7.72
CA GLY A 112 9.06 -13.86 -7.02
C GLY A 112 7.71 -13.28 -6.61
N ARG A 113 6.58 -13.86 -7.03
CA ARG A 113 5.27 -13.38 -6.57
C ARG A 113 5.06 -13.67 -5.08
N LEU A 114 4.20 -12.90 -4.43
CA LEU A 114 3.81 -13.13 -3.05
C LEU A 114 2.45 -13.83 -3.03
N ARG A 115 2.41 -15.02 -2.43
CA ARG A 115 1.15 -15.65 -2.02
C ARG A 115 0.70 -15.03 -0.71
N ILE A 116 -0.55 -14.59 -0.67
CA ILE A 116 -1.18 -13.99 0.51
C ILE A 116 -2.43 -14.76 0.95
N THR A 117 -2.66 -14.82 2.25
CA THR A 117 -3.88 -15.38 2.85
C THR A 117 -4.77 -14.25 3.32
N LEU A 118 -5.95 -14.08 2.71
CA LEU A 118 -6.91 -13.03 3.06
C LEU A 118 -7.92 -13.52 4.10
N GLU A 119 -8.27 -12.68 5.07
CA GLU A 119 -9.34 -12.92 6.06
C GLU A 119 -10.70 -13.09 5.36
N GLN A 120 -10.95 -12.26 4.34
CA GLN A 120 -12.11 -12.34 3.49
C GLN A 120 -11.68 -12.70 2.06
N GLY A 121 -12.07 -13.89 1.60
CA GLY A 121 -11.70 -14.39 0.29
C GLY A 121 -12.37 -13.65 -0.88
N LEU A 122 -11.76 -13.77 -2.06
CA LEU A 122 -12.27 -13.14 -3.29
C LEU A 122 -13.49 -13.85 -3.87
N ALA A 123 -13.63 -15.16 -3.67
CA ALA A 123 -14.82 -15.90 -4.10
C ALA A 123 -16.03 -15.60 -3.21
N VAL A 124 -17.17 -15.30 -3.83
CA VAL A 124 -18.46 -15.21 -3.17
C VAL A 124 -18.93 -16.63 -2.86
N ARG A 125 -18.70 -17.07 -1.63
CA ARG A 125 -19.36 -18.27 -1.10
C ARG A 125 -20.71 -17.85 -0.55
N GLU A 126 -21.78 -18.57 -0.91
CA GLU A 126 -23.05 -18.48 -0.18
C GLU A 126 -22.75 -18.81 1.28
N ARG A 127 -22.82 -17.80 2.15
CA ARG A 127 -22.84 -18.05 3.59
C ARG A 127 -24.27 -18.45 3.92
N ALA A 128 -24.44 -19.64 4.49
CA ALA A 128 -25.53 -19.90 5.41
C ALA A 128 -25.62 -18.71 6.37
N THR A 129 -26.83 -18.19 6.55
CA THR A 129 -27.19 -17.11 7.46
C THR A 129 -26.87 -17.53 8.89
N THR A 130 -25.60 -17.42 9.27
CA THR A 130 -25.18 -17.38 10.67
C THR A 130 -24.40 -16.09 10.85
N PRO A 131 -24.86 -15.17 11.70
CA PRO A 131 -24.09 -13.98 12.00
C PRO A 131 -22.77 -14.43 12.63
N SER A 132 -21.64 -14.13 11.98
CA SER A 132 -20.35 -14.20 12.64
C SER A 132 -20.32 -13.07 13.67
N VAL A 133 -20.66 -13.39 14.92
CA VAL A 133 -20.41 -12.53 16.08
C VAL A 133 -18.91 -12.19 16.06
N PRO A 134 -18.52 -10.92 16.19
CA PRO A 134 -17.13 -10.59 16.45
C PRO A 134 -16.70 -11.33 17.71
N ARG A 135 -15.61 -12.09 17.66
CA ARG A 135 -14.97 -12.52 18.91
C ARG A 135 -14.40 -11.27 19.57
N ASP A 136 -15.20 -10.65 20.43
CA ASP A 136 -14.70 -9.72 21.43
C ASP A 136 -13.66 -10.46 22.25
N GLY A 137 -12.48 -9.86 22.38
CA GLY A 137 -11.37 -10.44 23.12
C GLY A 137 -11.74 -10.61 24.58
N GLU A 138 -11.79 -11.85 25.06
CA GLU A 138 -11.69 -12.12 26.48
C GLU A 138 -10.26 -11.89 26.97
N PRO A 139 -10.05 -11.16 28.08
CA PRO A 139 -8.74 -10.99 28.68
C PRO A 139 -8.41 -12.26 29.48
N GLY A 140 -7.43 -13.05 29.04
CA GLY A 140 -7.10 -14.29 29.74
C GLY A 140 -5.85 -15.02 29.28
N ARG A 141 -4.66 -14.45 29.53
CA ARG A 141 -3.51 -15.09 30.22
C ARG A 141 -2.23 -14.30 29.98
N GLN A 142 -1.58 -13.95 31.08
CA GLN A 142 -0.29 -13.27 31.12
C GLN A 142 0.80 -14.23 30.63
N GLY A 143 1.26 -13.99 29.40
CA GLY A 143 2.42 -14.60 28.76
C GLY A 143 2.78 -13.74 27.54
N GLY A 144 3.97 -13.14 27.54
CA GLY A 144 4.33 -12.02 26.67
C GLY A 144 4.36 -12.35 25.18
N GLY A 145 3.42 -11.77 24.42
CA GLY A 145 3.37 -11.74 22.96
C GLY A 145 1.93 -11.76 22.45
N GLN A 146 1.51 -10.75 21.67
CA GLN A 146 0.20 -10.82 20.98
C GLN A 146 0.18 -11.99 19.99
N PRO A 147 -0.96 -12.67 19.81
CA PRO A 147 -1.08 -13.72 18.81
C PRO A 147 -0.84 -13.12 17.42
N ARG A 148 0.08 -13.75 16.66
CA ARG A 148 0.31 -13.42 15.25
C ARG A 148 -0.97 -13.71 14.46
N GLN A 149 -1.21 -12.94 13.41
CA GLN A 149 -2.44 -13.07 12.62
C GLN A 149 -2.30 -14.17 11.56
N ALA A 150 -3.25 -15.10 11.53
CA ALA A 150 -3.33 -16.18 10.55
C ALA A 150 -3.85 -15.73 9.16
N SER A 151 -4.30 -14.49 9.02
CA SER A 151 -4.83 -13.95 7.76
C SER A 151 -4.72 -12.43 7.70
N MET A 152 -4.59 -11.90 6.50
CA MET A 152 -4.49 -10.47 6.19
C MET A 152 -5.88 -9.84 6.05
N ARG A 153 -6.08 -8.72 6.75
CA ARG A 153 -7.28 -7.88 6.62
C ARG A 153 -7.09 -6.87 5.49
N LEU A 154 -8.16 -6.14 5.15
CA LEU A 154 -8.12 -5.16 4.06
C LEU A 154 -7.12 -4.02 4.28
N LEU A 155 -6.85 -3.63 5.54
CA LEU A 155 -5.84 -2.60 5.81
C LEU A 155 -4.43 -3.13 5.54
N GLY A 156 -4.09 -4.32 6.01
CA GLY A 156 -2.86 -5.01 5.66
C GLY A 156 -2.67 -5.19 4.16
N LEU A 157 -3.73 -5.53 3.42
CA LEU A 157 -3.69 -5.61 1.97
C LEU A 157 -3.46 -4.24 1.29
N LEU A 158 -4.13 -3.19 1.78
CA LEU A 158 -3.90 -1.83 1.30
C LEU A 158 -2.44 -1.40 1.54
N HIS A 159 -1.89 -1.68 2.72
CA HIS A 159 -0.49 -1.44 3.02
C HIS A 159 0.45 -2.22 2.10
N LEU A 160 0.17 -3.50 1.84
CA LEU A 160 0.96 -4.33 0.92
C LEU A 160 0.98 -3.76 -0.49
N LEU A 161 -0.18 -3.40 -1.04
CA LEU A 161 -0.30 -2.79 -2.36
C LEU A 161 0.46 -1.47 -2.44
N TRP A 162 0.40 -0.66 -1.37
CA TRP A 162 1.12 0.62 -1.31
C TRP A 162 2.63 0.42 -1.26
N GLU A 163 3.11 -0.53 -0.47
CA GLU A 163 4.53 -0.83 -0.33
C GLU A 163 5.11 -1.46 -1.60
N GLU A 164 4.47 -2.50 -2.15
CA GLU A 164 4.91 -3.15 -3.40
C GLU A 164 4.74 -2.22 -4.62
N GLY A 165 3.83 -1.24 -4.56
CA GLY A 165 3.71 -0.17 -5.55
C GLY A 165 4.77 0.95 -5.40
N GLY A 166 5.66 0.85 -4.41
CA GLY A 166 6.68 1.86 -4.13
C GLY A 166 6.13 3.17 -3.55
N LEU A 167 4.85 3.22 -3.19
CA LEU A 167 4.14 4.42 -2.75
C LEU A 167 4.44 4.81 -1.29
N THR A 168 5.25 4.02 -0.58
CA THR A 168 5.78 4.32 0.76
C THR A 168 7.10 5.06 0.75
N THR A 169 7.83 5.03 -0.37
CA THR A 169 9.13 5.71 -0.54
C THR A 169 8.91 7.09 -1.17
N TRP A 170 9.74 8.08 -0.87
CA TRP A 170 9.66 9.40 -1.48
C TRP A 170 11.04 9.88 -1.92
N SER A 171 11.13 10.36 -3.16
CA SER A 171 12.24 11.14 -3.71
C SER A 171 11.70 12.32 -4.54
N ARG A 172 12.55 13.29 -4.86
CA ARG A 172 12.20 14.42 -5.75
C ARG A 172 11.62 13.95 -7.09
N SER A 173 12.15 12.86 -7.64
CA SER A 173 11.68 12.28 -8.91
C SER A 173 10.27 11.65 -8.82
N ASP A 174 9.88 11.14 -7.64
CA ASP A 174 8.60 10.46 -7.43
C ASP A 174 7.41 11.41 -7.39
N VAL A 175 7.60 12.64 -6.91
CA VAL A 175 6.53 13.64 -6.76
C VAL A 175 5.82 13.89 -8.09
N ARG A 176 6.60 14.05 -9.17
CA ARG A 176 6.05 14.33 -10.51
C ARG A 176 5.18 13.17 -11.02
N ARG A 177 5.58 11.92 -10.76
CA ARG A 177 4.80 10.74 -11.14
C ARG A 177 3.48 10.66 -10.37
N ARG A 178 3.51 10.88 -9.05
CA ARG A 178 2.33 10.75 -8.18
C ARG A 178 1.32 11.87 -8.32
N ALA A 179 1.71 12.99 -8.93
CA ALA A 179 0.77 14.07 -9.26
C ALA A 179 -0.32 13.60 -10.25
N TRP A 180 -0.03 12.56 -11.04
CA TRP A 180 -0.93 12.03 -12.06
C TRP A 180 -1.46 10.65 -11.67
N TRP A 181 -2.78 10.53 -11.53
CA TRP A 181 -3.42 9.30 -11.05
C TRP A 181 -3.12 8.05 -11.91
N PRO A 182 -3.11 8.10 -13.25
CA PRO A 182 -2.77 6.93 -14.07
C PRO A 182 -1.38 6.34 -13.78
N ALA A 183 -0.39 7.14 -13.37
CA ALA A 183 0.90 6.61 -12.92
C ALA A 183 0.79 5.85 -11.58
N VAL A 184 -0.04 6.36 -10.66
CA VAL A 184 -0.35 5.67 -9.39
C VAL A 184 -1.11 4.37 -9.65
N ARG A 185 -2.09 4.39 -10.56
CA ARG A 185 -2.81 3.19 -11.03
C ARG A 185 -1.84 2.16 -11.58
N ALA A 186 -0.97 2.54 -12.51
CA ALA A 186 -0.01 1.62 -13.12
C ALA A 186 0.89 0.95 -12.07
N ALA A 187 1.37 1.71 -11.07
CA ALA A 187 2.16 1.16 -9.97
C ALA A 187 1.37 0.15 -9.12
N LEU A 188 0.10 0.44 -8.82
CA LEU A 188 -0.78 -0.45 -8.05
C LEU A 188 -1.18 -1.71 -8.83
N GLU A 189 -1.45 -1.60 -10.13
CA GLU A 189 -1.73 -2.74 -11.01
C GLU A 189 -0.50 -3.64 -11.16
N GLN A 190 0.68 -3.04 -11.29
CA GLN A 190 1.95 -3.77 -11.28
C GLN A 190 2.13 -4.52 -9.96
N ALA A 191 1.94 -3.85 -8.82
CA ALA A 191 1.98 -4.47 -7.51
C ALA A 191 1.01 -5.65 -7.42
N ALA A 192 -0.25 -5.46 -7.82
CA ALA A 192 -1.29 -6.48 -7.78
C ALA A 192 -1.01 -7.69 -8.69
N THR A 193 -0.24 -7.53 -9.77
CA THR A 193 0.19 -8.65 -10.63
C THR A 193 1.18 -9.55 -9.89
N GLY A 194 1.95 -8.98 -8.96
CA GLY A 194 2.87 -9.70 -8.08
C GLY A 194 2.21 -10.44 -6.93
N LEU A 195 0.89 -10.32 -6.72
CA LEU A 195 0.20 -10.83 -5.54
C LEU A 195 -0.83 -11.91 -5.90
N VAL A 196 -0.81 -13.03 -5.18
CA VAL A 196 -1.67 -14.19 -5.43
C VAL A 196 -2.46 -14.55 -4.18
N ALA A 197 -3.79 -14.54 -4.25
CA ALA A 197 -4.69 -14.95 -3.18
C ALA A 197 -5.43 -16.24 -3.58
N GLY A 198 -5.11 -17.35 -2.91
CA GLY A 198 -5.58 -18.68 -3.33
C GLY A 198 -5.05 -19.05 -4.72
N ARG A 199 -5.95 -19.13 -5.71
CA ARG A 199 -5.63 -19.37 -7.13
C ARG A 199 -5.69 -18.11 -8.00
N ALA A 200 -6.16 -16.99 -7.46
CA ALA A 200 -6.38 -15.77 -8.21
C ALA A 200 -5.19 -14.82 -8.10
N THR A 201 -4.86 -14.15 -9.21
CA THR A 201 -3.94 -13.00 -9.18
C THR A 201 -4.75 -11.77 -8.77
N LEU A 202 -4.24 -10.96 -7.83
CA LEU A 202 -4.99 -9.79 -7.36
C LEU A 202 -5.27 -8.78 -8.47
N ALA A 203 -4.39 -8.66 -9.45
CA ALA A 203 -4.60 -7.82 -10.63
C ALA A 203 -5.91 -8.14 -11.36
N ASP A 204 -6.44 -9.36 -11.29
CA ASP A 204 -7.72 -9.74 -11.94
C ASP A 204 -8.95 -9.27 -11.17
N HIS A 205 -8.77 -8.88 -9.90
CA HIS A 205 -9.83 -8.42 -9.01
C HIS A 205 -9.72 -6.93 -8.65
N LEU A 206 -8.56 -6.31 -8.89
CA LEU A 206 -8.32 -4.91 -8.57
C LEU A 206 -8.83 -3.98 -9.69
N ALA A 207 -9.60 -2.97 -9.31
CA ALA A 207 -9.93 -1.83 -10.15
C ALA A 207 -9.65 -0.54 -9.37
N THR A 208 -8.77 0.32 -9.90
CA THR A 208 -8.47 1.61 -9.28
C THR A 208 -9.40 2.70 -9.82
N ILE A 209 -9.87 3.59 -8.95
CA ILE A 209 -10.79 4.67 -9.27
C ILE A 209 -10.11 6.00 -8.99
N GLY A 210 -10.01 6.85 -10.01
CA GLY A 210 -9.46 8.18 -9.83
C GLY A 210 -9.81 9.19 -10.92
N TYR A 211 -9.41 10.42 -10.67
CA TYR A 211 -9.65 11.57 -11.55
C TYR A 211 -8.70 11.57 -12.76
N ARG A 212 -9.16 12.12 -13.88
CA ARG A 212 -8.36 12.28 -15.11
C ARG A 212 -7.69 10.97 -15.56
N ASP A 213 -8.41 9.86 -15.41
CA ASP A 213 -7.98 8.52 -15.78
C ASP A 213 -8.86 8.02 -16.94
N PRO A 214 -8.44 8.23 -18.20
CA PRO A 214 -9.25 7.87 -19.36
C PRO A 214 -9.44 6.35 -19.49
N ASP A 215 -8.47 5.56 -19.04
CA ASP A 215 -8.51 4.09 -19.15
C ASP A 215 -9.27 3.45 -17.98
N GLY A 216 -9.31 4.11 -16.82
CA GLY A 216 -9.91 3.59 -15.59
C GLY A 216 -11.33 3.02 -15.75
N PRO A 217 -12.28 3.73 -16.40
CA PRO A 217 -13.63 3.22 -16.61
C PRO A 217 -13.69 1.91 -17.41
N ALA A 218 -12.88 1.79 -18.47
CA ALA A 218 -12.81 0.56 -19.27
C ALA A 218 -12.21 -0.58 -18.43
N LEU A 219 -11.13 -0.33 -17.70
CA LEU A 219 -10.49 -1.30 -16.81
C LEU A 219 -11.42 -1.78 -15.68
N LEU A 220 -12.25 -0.89 -15.13
CA LEU A 220 -13.30 -1.28 -14.18
C LEU A 220 -14.34 -2.19 -14.84
N ALA A 221 -14.84 -1.82 -16.03
CA ALA A 221 -15.82 -2.62 -16.77
C ALA A 221 -15.30 -4.04 -17.01
N GLU A 222 -14.07 -4.13 -17.48
CA GLU A 222 -13.35 -5.36 -17.74
C GLU A 222 -13.18 -6.24 -16.49
N THR A 223 -12.83 -5.62 -15.36
CA THR A 223 -12.63 -6.31 -14.08
C THR A 223 -13.96 -6.83 -13.54
N VAL A 224 -15.03 -6.03 -13.60
CA VAL A 224 -16.37 -6.43 -13.19
C VAL A 224 -16.88 -7.58 -14.05
N GLN A 225 -16.68 -7.50 -15.37
CA GLN A 225 -17.07 -8.57 -16.29
C GLN A 225 -16.31 -9.87 -16.02
N ALA A 226 -15.00 -9.81 -15.79
CA ALA A 226 -14.18 -10.98 -15.49
C ALA A 226 -14.53 -11.63 -14.15
N CYS A 227 -14.85 -10.81 -13.14
CA CYS A 227 -15.27 -11.31 -11.82
C CYS A 227 -16.68 -11.92 -11.85
N GLY A 228 -17.58 -11.34 -12.64
CA GLY A 228 -19.01 -11.68 -12.61
C GLY A 228 -19.62 -11.50 -11.22
N GLU A 229 -20.70 -12.23 -10.93
CA GLU A 229 -21.35 -12.18 -9.61
C GLU A 229 -20.73 -13.17 -8.59
N ALA A 230 -19.91 -14.12 -9.06
CA ALA A 230 -19.32 -15.16 -8.23
C ALA A 230 -18.02 -14.72 -7.53
N GLN A 231 -17.43 -13.62 -7.96
CA GLN A 231 -16.19 -13.08 -7.40
C GLN A 231 -16.36 -11.64 -6.94
N ARG A 232 -15.61 -11.27 -5.91
CA ARG A 232 -15.54 -9.90 -5.38
C ARG A 232 -14.50 -9.11 -6.16
N VAL A 233 -14.77 -7.82 -6.29
CA VAL A 233 -13.89 -6.80 -6.85
C VAL A 233 -13.30 -5.99 -5.70
N LEU A 234 -12.02 -5.65 -5.82
CA LEU A 234 -11.31 -4.69 -4.97
C LEU A 234 -11.32 -3.33 -5.66
N LEU A 235 -12.07 -2.38 -5.12
CA LEU A 235 -12.12 -1.00 -5.60
C LEU A 235 -11.16 -0.16 -4.77
N LEU A 236 -10.18 0.48 -5.40
CA LEU A 236 -9.15 1.28 -4.72
C LEU A 236 -9.13 2.71 -5.25
N GLY A 237 -9.21 3.71 -4.38
CA GLY A 237 -9.17 5.10 -4.84
C GLY A 237 -9.09 6.12 -3.72
N VAL A 238 -8.83 7.38 -4.07
CA VAL A 238 -8.98 8.51 -3.14
C VAL A 238 -10.46 8.73 -2.86
N VAL A 239 -10.85 8.87 -1.60
CA VAL A 239 -12.23 9.12 -1.19
C VAL A 239 -12.50 10.62 -1.21
N ASP A 240 -13.47 11.02 -2.03
CA ASP A 240 -14.02 12.38 -2.01
C ASP A 240 -14.99 12.55 -0.84
N ARG A 241 -15.86 11.55 -0.62
CA ARG A 241 -16.93 11.66 0.37
C ARG A 241 -17.31 10.34 1.00
N LEU A 242 -17.73 10.42 2.26
CA LEU A 242 -18.28 9.31 3.04
C LEU A 242 -19.50 9.81 3.81
N GLU A 243 -20.68 9.32 3.46
CA GLU A 243 -21.95 9.81 3.98
C GLU A 243 -22.83 8.66 4.45
N ARG A 244 -23.67 8.94 5.44
CA ARG A 244 -24.80 8.09 5.78
C ARG A 244 -26.04 8.60 5.03
N TYR A 245 -26.84 7.71 4.47
CA TYR A 245 -28.06 8.06 3.75
C TYR A 245 -29.13 6.98 3.92
N ARG A 246 -30.40 7.37 3.87
CA ARG A 246 -31.52 6.42 3.76
C ARG A 246 -31.95 6.31 2.31
N PRO A 247 -31.97 5.10 1.72
CA PRO A 247 -32.56 4.89 0.41
C PRO A 247 -34.04 5.30 0.39
N ALA A 248 -34.57 5.65 -0.79
CA ALA A 248 -36.01 5.84 -0.94
C ALA A 248 -36.75 4.50 -0.75
N SER A 249 -37.91 4.54 -0.07
CA SER A 249 -38.79 3.38 0.08
C SER A 249 -39.34 2.95 -1.29
N ALA A 250 -39.48 1.64 -1.52
CA ALA A 250 -39.96 1.10 -2.79
C ALA A 250 -41.48 1.23 -3.03
N GLY A 251 -42.16 2.16 -2.33
CA GLY A 251 -43.56 2.51 -2.60
C GLY A 251 -44.63 1.59 -1.99
N GLU A 252 -44.28 0.71 -1.04
CA GLU A 252 -45.29 -0.02 -0.27
C GLU A 252 -45.78 0.82 0.92
N ASP A 253 -47.06 1.20 0.89
CA ASP A 253 -47.70 1.96 1.97
C ASP A 253 -47.65 1.18 3.30
N GLY A 254 -47.14 1.81 4.35
CA GLY A 254 -47.02 1.23 5.68
C GLY A 254 -45.75 0.40 5.94
N ALA A 255 -44.88 0.22 4.94
CA ALA A 255 -43.58 -0.43 5.18
C ALA A 255 -42.67 0.46 6.06
N PRO A 256 -41.92 -0.12 7.02
CA PRO A 256 -40.95 0.64 7.79
C PRO A 256 -39.90 1.25 6.84
N PRO A 257 -39.37 2.45 7.16
CA PRO A 257 -38.35 3.07 6.33
C PRO A 257 -37.13 2.15 6.22
N PRO A 258 -36.48 2.08 5.04
CA PRO A 258 -35.31 1.24 4.88
C PRO A 258 -34.19 1.68 5.84
N PRO A 259 -33.34 0.74 6.28
CA PRO A 259 -32.24 1.07 7.19
C PRO A 259 -31.27 2.04 6.52
N GLU A 260 -30.63 2.86 7.36
CA GLU A 260 -29.57 3.74 6.92
C GLU A 260 -28.41 2.95 6.30
N ARG A 261 -27.78 3.53 5.29
CA ARG A 261 -26.67 2.94 4.56
C ARG A 261 -25.49 3.89 4.50
N LEU A 262 -24.32 3.30 4.30
CA LEU A 262 -23.11 4.03 3.96
C LEU A 262 -23.07 4.27 2.46
N ARG A 263 -22.70 5.47 2.04
CA ARG A 263 -22.28 5.80 0.68
C ARG A 263 -20.81 6.21 0.71
N LEU A 264 -20.00 5.55 -0.10
CA LEU A 264 -18.61 5.93 -0.33
C LEU A 264 -18.47 6.47 -1.76
N VAL A 265 -17.89 7.66 -1.90
CA VAL A 265 -17.70 8.34 -3.16
C VAL A 265 -16.20 8.51 -3.39
N PHE A 266 -15.67 7.82 -4.40
CA PHE A 266 -14.29 8.05 -4.85
C PHE A 266 -14.18 9.36 -5.63
N ASP A 267 -12.99 9.95 -5.60
CA ASP A 267 -12.65 11.08 -6.46
C ASP A 267 -12.64 10.63 -7.93
N GLY A 268 -13.29 11.41 -8.82
CA GLY A 268 -13.44 11.04 -10.23
C GLY A 268 -14.48 9.96 -10.53
N VAL A 269 -15.21 9.43 -9.53
CA VAL A 269 -16.13 8.27 -9.69
C VAL A 269 -17.21 8.45 -10.75
N ARG A 270 -17.60 9.69 -11.08
CA ARG A 270 -18.62 9.98 -12.11
C ARG A 270 -18.28 9.35 -13.47
N ALA A 271 -17.01 9.35 -13.87
CA ALA A 271 -16.58 8.76 -15.14
C ALA A 271 -16.73 7.22 -15.18
N TYR A 272 -16.93 6.57 -14.02
CA TYR A 272 -16.96 5.12 -13.88
C TYR A 272 -18.39 4.56 -13.83
N GLY A 273 -19.41 5.42 -13.74
CA GLY A 273 -20.79 5.01 -13.49
C GLY A 273 -20.95 4.21 -12.19
N LEU A 274 -20.07 4.40 -11.21
CA LEU A 274 -19.94 3.54 -10.03
C LEU A 274 -20.67 4.12 -8.80
N PHE A 275 -21.44 3.27 -8.13
CA PHE A 275 -22.10 3.59 -6.86
C PHE A 275 -21.69 2.58 -5.79
N VAL A 276 -20.99 3.03 -4.75
CA VAL A 276 -20.53 2.16 -3.65
C VAL A 276 -21.42 2.35 -2.42
N SER A 277 -22.02 1.26 -1.97
CA SER A 277 -22.90 1.22 -0.80
C SER A 277 -22.39 0.21 0.24
N GLY A 278 -22.48 0.56 1.51
CA GLY A 278 -22.24 -0.33 2.65
C GLY A 278 -23.43 -0.34 3.61
N THR A 279 -23.46 -1.32 4.51
CA THR A 279 -24.46 -1.40 5.58
C THR A 279 -24.13 -0.42 6.71
N GLU A 280 -25.09 -0.14 7.58
CA GLU A 280 -24.87 0.62 8.82
C GLU A 280 -23.77 -0.01 9.70
N ALA A 281 -23.71 -1.34 9.76
CA ALA A 281 -22.65 -2.05 10.50
C ALA A 281 -21.24 -1.77 9.94
N ILE A 282 -21.11 -1.60 8.61
CA ILE A 282 -19.85 -1.18 7.99
C ILE A 282 -19.54 0.28 8.36
N ALA A 283 -20.52 1.18 8.34
CA ALA A 283 -20.34 2.58 8.74
C ALA A 283 -19.84 2.68 10.19
N ALA A 284 -20.51 2.00 11.12
CA ALA A 284 -20.14 1.98 12.53
C ALA A 284 -18.74 1.38 12.76
N ARG A 285 -18.36 0.35 12.00
CA ARG A 285 -17.01 -0.22 12.06
C ARG A 285 -15.96 0.78 11.56
N LEU A 286 -16.21 1.47 10.45
CA LEU A 286 -15.27 2.45 9.91
C LEU A 286 -15.02 3.59 10.88
N GLU A 287 -16.06 4.13 11.50
CA GLU A 287 -15.94 5.21 12.48
C GLU A 287 -15.09 4.80 13.69
N ARG A 288 -15.26 3.55 14.18
CA ARG A 288 -14.45 3.02 15.29
C ARG A 288 -13.02 2.69 14.91
N SER A 289 -12.80 2.05 13.75
CA SER A 289 -11.49 1.54 13.33
C SER A 289 -10.61 2.61 12.68
N PHE A 290 -11.21 3.63 12.06
CA PHE A 290 -10.52 4.70 11.33
C PHE A 290 -11.03 6.08 11.74
N PRO A 291 -10.94 6.46 13.04
CA PRO A 291 -11.57 7.66 13.56
C PRO A 291 -10.95 8.96 13.02
N TRP A 292 -9.70 8.94 12.57
CA TRP A 292 -9.08 10.13 11.95
C TRP A 292 -9.55 10.30 10.51
N ALA A 293 -9.45 9.27 9.67
CA ALA A 293 -9.99 9.26 8.31
C ALA A 293 -11.48 9.63 8.27
N TRP A 294 -12.28 9.09 9.19
CA TRP A 294 -13.69 9.43 9.32
C TRP A 294 -13.89 10.92 9.52
N ARG A 295 -13.21 11.52 10.52
CA ARG A 295 -13.28 12.96 10.80
C ARG A 295 -12.78 13.81 9.64
N VAL A 296 -11.70 13.42 8.96
CA VAL A 296 -11.19 14.12 7.78
C VAL A 296 -12.25 14.12 6.67
N LEU A 297 -12.94 13.00 6.45
CA LEU A 297 -13.96 12.89 5.41
C LEU A 297 -15.26 13.64 5.73
N GLN A 298 -15.52 13.97 7.00
CA GLN A 298 -16.61 14.87 7.40
C GLN A 298 -16.28 16.36 7.15
N GLN A 299 -15.02 16.71 6.89
CA GLN A 299 -14.64 18.09 6.58
C GLN A 299 -14.85 18.43 5.10
N PRO A 300 -15.12 19.71 4.76
CA PRO A 300 -15.10 20.20 3.39
C PRO A 300 -13.74 19.90 2.73
N ARG A 301 -13.77 19.48 1.46
CA ARG A 301 -12.56 19.04 0.73
C ARG A 301 -11.39 20.03 0.79
N ARG A 302 -11.69 21.34 0.76
CA ARG A 302 -10.69 22.43 0.80
C ARG A 302 -9.98 22.61 2.15
N GLU A 303 -10.58 22.10 3.23
CA GLU A 303 -10.07 22.22 4.61
C GLU A 303 -9.26 20.98 5.03
N ARG A 304 -9.30 19.91 4.25
CA ARG A 304 -8.61 18.65 4.58
C ARG A 304 -7.10 18.81 4.41
N ALA A 305 -6.37 18.63 5.52
CA ALA A 305 -4.91 18.64 5.51
C ALA A 305 -4.26 17.39 4.88
N VAL A 306 -5.04 16.29 4.79
CA VAL A 306 -4.65 14.99 4.22
C VAL A 306 -5.72 14.50 3.25
N ARG A 307 -5.36 13.56 2.38
CA ARG A 307 -6.32 12.79 1.59
C ARG A 307 -6.59 11.46 2.30
N VAL A 308 -7.71 10.81 1.97
CA VAL A 308 -8.01 9.46 2.45
C VAL A 308 -8.13 8.54 1.25
N VAL A 309 -7.45 7.41 1.28
CA VAL A 309 -7.55 6.33 0.31
C VAL A 309 -8.42 5.23 0.91
N ALA A 310 -9.28 4.61 0.10
CA ALA A 310 -10.02 3.42 0.50
C ALA A 310 -9.68 2.22 -0.37
N LEU A 311 -9.64 1.05 0.25
CA LEU A 311 -9.74 -0.24 -0.39
C LEU A 311 -11.07 -0.88 0.00
N VAL A 312 -11.94 -1.08 -0.98
CA VAL A 312 -13.28 -1.64 -0.80
C VAL A 312 -13.33 -3.02 -1.42
N LEU A 313 -13.64 -4.04 -0.63
CA LEU A 313 -13.98 -5.36 -1.14
C LEU A 313 -15.49 -5.41 -1.36
N ALA A 314 -15.93 -5.57 -2.61
CA ALA A 314 -17.34 -5.46 -2.97
C ALA A 314 -17.79 -6.54 -3.97
N ARG A 315 -19.08 -6.86 -3.90
CA ARG A 315 -19.80 -7.47 -5.03
C ARG A 315 -20.27 -6.35 -5.94
N VAL A 316 -20.07 -6.48 -7.24
CA VAL A 316 -20.43 -5.45 -8.21
C VAL A 316 -21.39 -6.02 -9.23
N ARG A 317 -22.53 -5.37 -9.42
CA ARG A 317 -23.47 -5.69 -10.50
C ARG A 317 -23.54 -4.53 -11.47
N GLN A 318 -23.55 -4.87 -12.75
CA GLN A 318 -23.74 -3.91 -13.82
C GLN A 318 -25.21 -3.90 -14.23
N VAL A 319 -25.80 -2.71 -14.32
CA VAL A 319 -27.18 -2.50 -14.76
C VAL A 319 -27.22 -1.37 -15.78
N GLU A 320 -28.12 -1.47 -16.75
CA GLU A 320 -28.39 -0.38 -17.68
C GLU A 320 -29.51 0.50 -17.12
N ARG A 321 -29.29 1.81 -17.09
CA ARG A 321 -30.29 2.82 -16.70
C ARG A 321 -30.20 4.01 -17.63
N ASP A 322 -31.33 4.38 -18.23
CA ASP A 322 -31.44 5.54 -19.13
C ASP A 322 -30.38 5.53 -20.26
N GLY A 323 -30.08 4.33 -20.80
CA GLY A 323 -29.06 4.12 -21.83
C GLY A 323 -27.62 4.24 -21.33
N GLN A 324 -27.40 4.27 -20.01
CA GLN A 324 -26.08 4.33 -19.39
C GLN A 324 -25.82 3.12 -18.49
N THR A 325 -24.62 2.57 -18.63
CA THR A 325 -24.14 1.51 -17.76
C THR A 325 -23.81 2.06 -16.36
N VAL A 326 -24.52 1.56 -15.36
CA VAL A 326 -24.28 1.85 -13.93
C VAL A 326 -23.78 0.60 -13.22
N ARG A 327 -22.77 0.77 -12.37
CA ARG A 327 -22.17 -0.29 -11.55
C ARG A 327 -22.54 -0.08 -10.09
N LEU A 328 -23.34 -0.99 -9.55
CA LEU A 328 -23.75 -1.00 -8.16
C LEU A 328 -22.80 -1.92 -7.38
N ALA A 329 -22.01 -1.34 -6.48
CA ALA A 329 -21.06 -2.04 -5.64
C ALA A 329 -21.57 -2.12 -4.20
N TRP A 330 -21.77 -3.33 -3.69
CA TRP A 330 -22.09 -3.58 -2.28
C TRP A 330 -20.81 -3.99 -1.56
N ALA A 331 -20.36 -3.12 -0.66
CA ALA A 331 -19.18 -3.36 0.15
C ALA A 331 -19.46 -4.49 1.15
N ASP A 332 -18.59 -5.50 1.14
CA ASP A 332 -18.51 -6.51 2.20
C ASP A 332 -17.45 -6.10 3.26
N GLY A 333 -16.50 -5.25 2.89
CA GLY A 333 -15.50 -4.66 3.77
C GLY A 333 -14.85 -3.41 3.18
N ILE A 334 -14.38 -2.50 4.05
CA ILE A 334 -13.70 -1.25 3.66
C ILE A 334 -12.53 -1.03 4.62
N ALA A 335 -11.36 -0.71 4.08
CA ALA A 335 -10.23 -0.17 4.83
C ALA A 335 -9.92 1.25 4.35
N LEU A 336 -9.53 2.13 5.27
CA LEU A 336 -9.16 3.52 5.01
C LEU A 336 -7.70 3.75 5.40
N MET A 337 -7.02 4.64 4.68
CA MET A 337 -5.66 5.08 4.99
C MET A 337 -5.49 6.55 4.65
N GLU A 338 -5.02 7.34 5.60
CA GLU A 338 -4.68 8.75 5.41
C GLU A 338 -3.34 8.89 4.70
N VAL A 339 -3.27 9.81 3.75
CA VAL A 339 -2.07 10.07 2.96
C VAL A 339 -1.83 11.57 2.80
N GLY A 340 -0.56 11.97 2.81
CA GLY A 340 -0.15 13.34 2.50
C GLY A 340 -0.38 13.72 1.02
N PRO A 341 -0.05 14.97 0.62
CA PRO A 341 -0.26 15.45 -0.75
C PRO A 341 0.41 14.60 -1.83
N SER A 342 1.58 14.02 -1.53
CA SER A 342 2.35 13.12 -2.40
C SER A 342 1.94 11.64 -2.28
N LEU A 343 0.79 11.35 -1.66
CA LEU A 343 0.27 10.01 -1.41
C LEU A 343 1.13 9.13 -0.49
N ILE A 344 2.04 9.72 0.30
CA ILE A 344 2.77 9.00 1.36
C ILE A 344 1.82 8.80 2.56
N PRO A 345 1.67 7.57 3.08
CA PRO A 345 0.82 7.32 4.25
C PRO A 345 1.27 8.11 5.49
N VAL A 346 0.31 8.53 6.29
CA VAL A 346 0.54 9.19 7.59
C VAL A 346 -0.47 8.66 8.60
N ALA A 347 -0.09 8.50 9.86
CA ALA A 347 -0.99 8.02 10.91
C ALA A 347 -1.33 9.11 11.96
N SER A 348 -0.75 10.30 11.83
CA SER A 348 -1.01 11.43 12.73
C SER A 348 -0.73 12.80 12.09
N ARG A 349 -1.23 13.86 12.74
CA ARG A 349 -0.89 15.25 12.37
C ARG A 349 0.60 15.57 12.53
N HIS A 350 1.27 14.91 13.48
CA HIS A 350 2.70 15.12 13.74
C HIS A 350 3.53 14.47 12.63
N GLU A 351 3.19 13.24 12.21
CA GLU A 351 3.79 12.62 11.03
C GLU A 351 3.56 13.44 9.76
N LEU A 352 2.38 14.06 9.60
CA LEU A 352 2.13 14.96 8.47
C LEU A 352 3.06 16.18 8.47
N ALA A 353 3.35 16.75 9.65
CA ALA A 353 4.26 17.90 9.76
C ALA A 353 5.69 17.50 9.36
N VAL A 354 6.18 16.37 9.90
CA VAL A 354 7.49 15.80 9.54
C VAL A 354 7.56 15.45 8.05
N LEU A 355 6.51 14.82 7.51
CA LEU A 355 6.44 14.49 6.10
C LEU A 355 6.63 15.74 5.23
N ARG A 356 5.94 16.84 5.54
CA ARG A 356 6.07 18.09 4.77
C ARG A 356 7.47 18.66 4.84
N ALA A 357 8.10 18.63 6.01
CA ALA A 357 9.45 19.11 6.22
C ALA A 357 10.50 18.27 5.47
N LEU A 358 10.40 16.94 5.53
CA LEU A 358 11.25 16.04 4.74
C LEU A 358 11.15 16.32 3.24
N GLN A 359 9.96 16.67 2.76
CA GLN A 359 9.71 17.00 1.36
C GLN A 359 10.26 18.36 0.97
N GLU A 360 10.15 19.34 1.85
CA GLU A 360 10.68 20.69 1.66
C GLU A 360 12.22 20.68 1.61
N GLU A 361 12.87 19.86 2.44
CA GLU A 361 14.31 19.61 2.40
C GLU A 361 14.73 18.59 1.31
N GLU A 362 13.80 18.16 0.47
CA GLU A 362 14.02 17.21 -0.63
C GLU A 362 14.73 15.90 -0.24
N ARG A 363 14.48 15.42 1.00
CA ARG A 363 15.13 14.24 1.57
C ARG A 363 14.69 12.96 0.88
N TYR A 364 15.59 12.01 0.64
CA TYR A 364 15.20 10.66 0.21
C TYR A 364 14.81 9.82 1.43
N PHE A 365 13.56 9.36 1.51
CA PHE A 365 13.08 8.61 2.68
C PHE A 365 12.03 7.56 2.32
N ARG A 366 11.71 6.70 3.29
CA ARG A 366 10.53 5.83 3.22
C ARG A 366 9.68 5.90 4.49
N LYS A 367 8.41 5.53 4.35
CA LYS A 367 7.40 5.38 5.40
C LYS A 367 7.11 3.90 5.65
N PRO A 368 7.69 3.28 6.69
CA PRO A 368 7.34 1.92 7.06
C PRO A 368 5.87 1.82 7.50
N LEU A 369 5.20 0.73 7.10
CA LEU A 369 3.79 0.50 7.41
C LEU A 369 3.61 -0.61 8.45
N ARG A 370 2.57 -0.44 9.29
CA ARG A 370 2.20 -1.37 10.36
C ARG A 370 1.57 -2.68 9.86
N TYR A 371 1.09 -2.71 8.61
CA TYR A 371 0.19 -3.76 8.14
C TYR A 371 -1.03 -3.92 9.07
N ASP A 372 -1.36 -5.13 9.47
CA ASP A 372 -2.39 -5.41 10.48
C ASP A 372 -1.78 -5.62 11.88
N ALA A 373 -0.47 -5.41 12.06
CA ALA A 373 0.18 -5.61 13.33
C ALA A 373 -0.35 -4.65 14.40
N GLY A 374 -0.39 -5.13 15.64
CA GLY A 374 -0.72 -4.32 16.80
C GLY A 374 0.25 -3.16 17.01
N ARG A 375 -0.12 -2.22 17.88
CA ARG A 375 0.73 -1.06 18.26
C ARG A 375 2.05 -1.48 18.94
N ASP A 376 2.16 -2.75 19.31
CA ASP A 376 3.28 -3.37 20.01
C ASP A 376 4.43 -3.77 19.06
N VAL A 377 4.22 -3.78 17.75
CA VAL A 377 5.33 -3.87 16.79
C VAL A 377 6.06 -2.53 16.72
N VAL A 378 7.36 -2.56 16.99
CA VAL A 378 8.26 -1.41 16.84
C VAL A 378 8.69 -1.32 15.38
N HIS A 379 8.30 -0.24 14.73
CA HIS A 379 8.85 0.17 13.44
C HIS A 379 8.83 1.71 13.39
N PRO A 380 9.77 2.32 12.66
CA PRO A 380 9.91 3.76 12.66
C PRO A 380 8.80 4.42 11.86
N ASP A 381 8.59 5.70 12.14
CA ASP A 381 7.64 6.53 11.41
C ASP A 381 8.20 6.96 10.07
N PHE A 382 9.50 7.25 9.99
CA PHE A 382 10.20 7.51 8.74
C PHE A 382 11.58 6.87 8.78
N GLU A 383 12.15 6.59 7.63
CA GLU A 383 13.53 6.11 7.51
C GLU A 383 14.20 6.89 6.39
N LEU A 384 15.22 7.67 6.73
CA LEU A 384 16.03 8.41 5.76
C LEU A 384 16.93 7.42 5.02
N LEU A 385 16.99 7.56 3.71
CA LEU A 385 17.71 6.69 2.78
C LEU A 385 18.86 7.41 2.07
N ASP A 386 18.97 8.72 2.28
CA ASP A 386 20.06 9.58 1.81
C ASP A 386 21.13 9.83 2.87
N THR A 387 21.18 9.04 3.95
CA THR A 387 22.25 9.14 4.94
C THR A 387 23.39 8.19 4.60
N GLY A 388 24.56 8.39 5.22
CA GLY A 388 25.69 7.46 5.07
C GLY A 388 25.46 6.08 5.70
N ALA A 389 24.31 5.84 6.34
CA ALA A 389 24.00 4.60 7.04
C ALA A 389 23.51 3.52 6.04
N PRO A 390 24.18 2.34 5.97
CA PRO A 390 23.82 1.29 5.01
C PRO A 390 22.39 0.74 5.16
N ARG A 391 21.82 0.85 6.37
CA ARG A 391 20.47 0.35 6.72
C ARG A 391 19.42 1.46 6.74
N GLY A 392 19.76 2.66 6.28
CA GLY A 392 18.96 3.86 6.50
C GLY A 392 19.05 4.37 7.93
N THR A 393 18.48 5.56 8.16
CA THR A 393 18.44 6.22 9.47
C THR A 393 16.99 6.40 9.92
N PRO A 394 16.50 5.55 10.83
CA PRO A 394 15.11 5.56 11.30
C PRO A 394 14.80 6.76 12.20
N MET A 395 13.56 7.23 12.09
CA MET A 395 12.95 8.30 12.87
C MET A 395 11.68 7.82 13.57
N GLU A 396 11.49 8.21 14.83
CA GLU A 396 10.23 8.04 15.56
C GLU A 396 9.60 9.39 15.92
N VAL A 397 8.27 9.50 15.83
CA VAL A 397 7.51 10.68 16.25
C VAL A 397 6.71 10.36 17.53
N PHE A 398 7.09 10.98 18.64
CA PHE A 398 6.38 10.84 19.90
C PHE A 398 5.33 11.94 20.08
N GLY A 399 4.04 11.59 19.93
CA GLY A 399 2.95 12.57 19.91
C GLY A 399 1.90 12.44 21.02
N ARG A 400 2.14 11.63 22.06
CA ARG A 400 1.25 11.41 23.21
C ARG A 400 2.07 11.42 24.50
N ASP A 401 1.45 11.77 25.62
CA ASP A 401 2.10 12.00 26.92
C ASP A 401 1.56 11.11 28.06
N ASP A 402 0.73 10.11 27.76
CA ASP A 402 0.17 9.22 28.78
C ASP A 402 1.18 8.20 29.35
N GLU A 403 0.92 7.69 30.57
CA GLU A 403 1.87 6.83 31.31
C GLU A 403 2.20 5.52 30.57
N ALA A 404 1.19 4.91 29.94
CA ALA A 404 1.38 3.75 29.07
C ALA A 404 2.28 4.08 27.86
N TYR A 405 2.21 5.31 27.37
CA TYR A 405 3.06 5.81 26.29
C TYR A 405 4.51 6.05 26.70
N ALA A 406 4.75 6.48 27.94
CA ALA A 406 6.11 6.70 28.46
C ALA A 406 6.93 5.38 28.50
N ALA A 407 6.35 4.30 29.02
CA ALA A 407 6.97 2.98 29.03
C ALA A 407 7.24 2.47 27.60
N ARG A 408 6.29 2.70 26.68
CA ARG A 408 6.42 2.33 25.28
C ARG A 408 7.50 3.12 24.55
N ARG A 409 7.67 4.41 24.85
CA ARG A 409 8.74 5.25 24.31
C ARG A 409 10.12 4.70 24.71
N GLU A 410 10.30 4.32 25.96
CA GLU A 410 11.55 3.76 26.45
C GLU A 410 11.87 2.41 25.79
N GLU A 411 10.86 1.54 25.63
CA GLU A 411 11.02 0.26 24.93
C GLU A 411 11.46 0.46 23.47
N LYS A 412 10.83 1.41 22.75
CA LYS A 412 11.23 1.77 21.38
C LYS A 412 12.65 2.32 21.33
N ALA A 413 13.01 3.21 22.26
CA ALA A 413 14.36 3.77 22.34
C ALA A 413 15.41 2.68 22.59
N ARG A 414 15.14 1.73 23.49
CA ARG A 414 15.99 0.56 23.74
C ARG A 414 16.12 -0.30 22.48
N HIS A 415 15.02 -0.55 21.76
CA HIS A 415 15.03 -1.30 20.52
C HIS A 415 15.89 -0.63 19.44
N TYR A 416 15.66 0.65 19.14
CA TYR A 416 16.41 1.36 18.11
C TYR A 416 17.89 1.47 18.46
N THR A 417 18.22 1.76 19.71
CA THR A 417 19.61 1.82 20.18
C THR A 417 20.30 0.46 20.02
N SER A 418 19.60 -0.65 20.32
CA SER A 418 20.15 -2.00 20.13
C SER A 418 20.36 -2.37 18.66
N VAL A 419 19.52 -1.87 17.75
CA VAL A 419 19.56 -2.27 16.33
C VAL A 419 20.45 -1.37 15.48
N TYR A 420 20.40 -0.07 15.72
CA TYR A 420 21.04 0.96 14.91
C TYR A 420 22.21 1.66 15.63
N GLY A 421 22.36 1.47 16.95
CA GLY A 421 23.31 2.19 17.79
C GLY A 421 22.73 3.50 18.32
N VAL A 422 23.39 4.11 19.31
CA VAL A 422 22.91 5.32 20.00
C VAL A 422 22.73 6.49 19.04
N GLU A 423 23.63 6.66 18.08
CA GLU A 423 23.59 7.73 17.07
C GLU A 423 22.95 7.29 15.74
N GLY A 424 22.48 6.04 15.66
CA GLY A 424 21.96 5.46 14.42
C GLY A 424 20.48 5.69 14.17
N TRP A 425 19.78 6.37 15.07
CA TRP A 425 18.36 6.72 14.96
C TRP A 425 18.10 8.08 15.59
N TRP A 426 16.96 8.68 15.28
CA TRP A 426 16.56 9.98 15.82
C TRP A 426 15.06 10.01 16.10
N PHE A 427 14.62 11.02 16.84
CA PHE A 427 13.21 11.15 17.19
C PHE A 427 12.81 12.61 17.38
N TRP A 428 11.52 12.86 17.28
CA TRP A 428 10.90 14.11 17.72
C TRP A 428 9.90 13.83 18.83
N ASP A 429 10.03 14.51 19.96
CA ASP A 429 9.03 14.49 21.02
C ASP A 429 8.11 15.71 20.91
N ALA A 430 7.01 15.55 20.16
CA ALA A 430 6.02 16.60 19.93
C ALA A 430 5.24 17.00 21.20
N THR A 431 5.43 16.30 22.32
CA THR A 431 4.87 16.70 23.63
C THR A 431 5.77 17.68 24.37
N ARG A 432 7.05 17.73 24.02
CA ARG A 432 8.07 18.58 24.65
C ARG A 432 8.48 19.74 23.75
N ASP A 433 8.69 19.43 22.47
CA ASP A 433 9.28 20.35 21.50
C ASP A 433 8.26 20.71 20.42
N ALA A 434 8.13 22.01 20.13
CA ALA A 434 7.22 22.51 19.10
C ALA A 434 7.66 22.11 17.67
N ILE A 435 8.95 21.91 17.46
CA ILE A 435 9.56 21.55 16.16
C ILE A 435 10.48 20.34 16.31
N TRP A 436 10.63 19.58 15.22
CA TRP A 436 11.56 18.45 15.14
C TRP A 436 13.03 18.93 15.19
N PRO A 437 13.97 18.09 15.66
CA PRO A 437 15.40 18.40 15.59
C PRO A 437 15.89 18.45 14.13
N PRO A 438 17.05 19.10 13.85
CA PRO A 438 17.64 19.10 12.52
C PRO A 438 17.78 17.69 11.96
N PHE A 439 17.42 17.50 10.69
CA PHE A 439 17.51 16.18 10.07
C PHE A 439 18.98 15.75 9.94
N PRO A 440 19.28 14.45 10.14
CA PRO A 440 20.62 13.90 9.90
C PRO A 440 21.16 14.31 8.52
N PRO A 441 22.46 14.62 8.40
CA PRO A 441 23.02 15.16 7.16
C PRO A 441 22.86 14.18 5.99
N ALA A 442 22.37 14.68 4.86
CA ALA A 442 22.31 13.91 3.63
C ALA A 442 23.72 13.74 3.05
N ILE A 443 24.04 12.56 2.54
CA ILE A 443 25.19 12.36 1.67
C ILE A 443 24.82 12.87 0.28
N ALA A 444 25.70 13.65 -0.34
CA ALA A 444 25.48 14.11 -1.71
C ALA A 444 25.22 12.90 -2.62
N GLN A 445 24.04 12.84 -3.24
CA GLN A 445 23.75 11.83 -4.25
C GLN A 445 24.69 12.07 -5.43
N LYS A 446 25.75 11.26 -5.55
CA LYS A 446 26.51 11.15 -6.81
C LYS A 446 25.61 10.47 -7.84
N GLY A 447 24.64 11.17 -8.43
CA GLY A 447 23.73 10.50 -9.35
C GLY A 447 22.62 11.28 -10.04
N GLU A 448 22.26 12.51 -9.66
CA GLU A 448 21.30 13.28 -10.47
C GLU A 448 21.98 13.74 -11.78
N PRO A 449 21.45 13.37 -12.96
CA PRO A 449 21.92 13.95 -14.21
C PRO A 449 21.51 15.43 -14.25
N SER A 450 22.43 16.28 -14.73
CA SER A 450 22.09 17.60 -15.27
C SER A 450 21.07 17.50 -16.41
#